data_AF-A0A0L1IFD5-F1
#
_entry.id   AF-A0A0L1IFD5-F1
#
_cell.length_a   1.000
_cell.length_b   1.000
_cell.length_c   1.000
_cell.angle_alpha   90.00
_cell.angle_beta   90.00
_cell.angle_gamma   90.00
#
_symmetry.space_group_name_H-M   'P 1'
#
loop_
_entity.id
_entity.type
_entity.pdbx_description
1 polymer ?
#
loop_
_entity_poly.entity_id
_entity_poly.type
_entity_poly.pdbx_seq_one_letter_code
_entity_poly.pdbx_strand_id
1 'polypeptide(L)'
;MGIMGSSLSNNRDDYYDDGPQTISFDNPIINRTNNTNLCELISQGPNINIQRTSVVRNSLNLRRKTLKIINVGNNNYLINFIFDALHDVEVSIYFCCKEELTEAKETIYCPTKYQTITKIFPKNLNQVYMSELNEGINLNNMNINDIKCKPSYEYIIPILIVLKAIGTPILQAQYNYAYLQENQMNENKNNQDKYKIILYRQKIQFGNRSFEVQEIFGIEKSPETKTDPVNN
;
A
#
# COMPACT_ATOMS: atom_id res chain seq x y z
N MET A 1 -41.89 22.27 0.66
CA MET A 1 -42.80 23.14 1.42
C MET A 1 -43.90 22.25 2.00
N GLY A 2 -43.92 22.04 3.33
CA GLY A 2 -44.99 21.36 4.12
C GLY A 2 -45.10 19.82 3.94
N ILE A 3 -45.47 18.99 4.92
CA ILE A 3 -46.08 19.20 6.26
C ILE A 3 -45.67 18.04 7.21
N MET A 4 -45.61 18.36 8.50
CA MET A 4 -45.23 17.61 9.70
C MET A 4 -46.39 16.76 10.26
N GLY A 5 -46.12 15.74 11.09
CA GLY A 5 -47.14 15.09 11.92
C GLY A 5 -46.64 13.91 12.77
N SER A 6 -46.78 14.03 14.09
CA SER A 6 -46.13 13.30 15.18
C SER A 6 -47.04 12.31 15.95
N SER A 7 -46.44 11.66 16.97
CA SER A 7 -46.98 10.99 18.20
C SER A 7 -47.06 9.44 18.17
N LEU A 8 -46.37 8.68 19.04
CA LEU A 8 -46.40 8.48 20.52
C LEU A 8 -47.65 7.73 21.03
N SER A 9 -47.47 6.50 21.54
CA SER A 9 -47.86 6.09 22.92
C SER A 9 -47.68 4.58 23.20
N ASN A 10 -47.29 4.31 24.44
CA ASN A 10 -47.14 3.02 25.11
C ASN A 10 -48.46 2.54 25.75
N ASN A 11 -48.60 1.24 26.02
CA ASN A 11 -49.08 0.58 27.27
C ASN A 11 -49.34 -0.92 26.96
N ARG A 12 -48.64 -1.87 27.61
CA ARG A 12 -48.98 -2.55 28.89
C ARG A 12 -50.34 -3.26 28.89
N ASP A 13 -50.36 -4.58 29.01
CA ASP A 13 -50.80 -5.30 30.22
C ASP A 13 -50.70 -6.83 30.06
N ASP A 14 -50.75 -7.50 31.21
CA ASP A 14 -50.27 -8.83 31.58
C ASP A 14 -51.44 -9.82 31.89
N TYR A 15 -51.14 -11.13 31.82
CA TYR A 15 -51.63 -12.29 32.63
C TYR A 15 -52.68 -13.33 32.12
N TYR A 16 -52.19 -14.60 32.08
CA TYR A 16 -52.69 -15.95 32.50
C TYR A 16 -53.95 -16.61 31.89
N ASP A 17 -54.11 -17.95 31.71
CA ASP A 17 -53.30 -19.20 31.82
C ASP A 17 -54.16 -20.37 31.21
N ASP A 18 -53.57 -21.58 31.12
CA ASP A 18 -54.12 -22.96 31.02
C ASP A 18 -54.03 -23.79 29.70
N GLY A 19 -53.16 -24.83 29.72
CA GLY A 19 -53.36 -26.12 29.04
C GLY A 19 -52.16 -26.71 28.23
N PRO A 20 -51.83 -28.03 28.26
CA PRO A 20 -50.43 -28.48 28.38
C PRO A 20 -49.78 -29.24 27.20
N GLN A 21 -48.43 -29.26 27.28
CA GLN A 21 -47.44 -30.27 26.82
C GLN A 21 -47.21 -30.54 25.33
N THR A 22 -46.02 -30.16 24.82
CA THR A 22 -45.09 -31.05 24.08
C THR A 22 -43.62 -30.54 24.15
N ILE A 23 -42.75 -31.40 24.70
CA ILE A 23 -41.30 -31.67 24.46
C ILE A 23 -40.64 -30.85 23.32
N SER A 24 -39.43 -30.26 23.38
CA SER A 24 -38.19 -30.72 24.01
C SER A 24 -37.01 -29.71 23.90
N PHE A 25 -36.08 -29.82 24.87
CA PHE A 25 -34.66 -29.38 24.95
C PHE A 25 -34.31 -27.89 24.93
N ASP A 26 -34.30 -27.27 26.11
CA ASP A 26 -33.62 -26.00 26.39
C ASP A 26 -32.21 -26.18 26.98
N ASN A 27 -31.31 -25.31 26.51
CA ASN A 27 -29.96 -25.06 27.01
C ASN A 27 -29.92 -24.73 28.51
N PRO A 28 -28.88 -25.11 29.26
CA PRO A 28 -28.60 -24.45 30.53
C PRO A 28 -27.91 -23.11 30.27
N ILE A 29 -28.66 -22.03 30.47
CA ILE A 29 -28.12 -20.71 30.80
C ILE A 29 -27.37 -20.84 32.14
N ILE A 30 -26.05 -20.67 32.14
CA ILE A 30 -25.30 -20.42 33.36
C ILE A 30 -25.34 -18.92 33.63
N ASN A 31 -26.00 -18.60 34.73
CA ASN A 31 -26.10 -17.27 35.35
C ASN A 31 -24.75 -16.58 35.52
N ARG A 32 -24.72 -15.30 35.16
CA ARG A 32 -23.74 -14.33 35.67
C ARG A 32 -23.73 -14.37 37.20
N THR A 33 -22.61 -14.80 37.76
CA THR A 33 -22.17 -14.33 39.09
C THR A 33 -20.79 -13.72 38.93
N ASN A 34 -20.67 -12.50 39.42
CA ASN A 34 -19.47 -11.69 39.41
C ASN A 34 -18.39 -12.38 40.25
N ASN A 35 -17.27 -12.72 39.62
CA ASN A 35 -16.00 -12.88 40.32
C ASN A 35 -14.89 -12.27 39.47
N THR A 36 -14.61 -11.01 39.80
CA THR A 36 -13.29 -10.39 39.63
C THR A 36 -12.19 -11.34 40.11
N ASN A 37 -11.12 -11.46 39.32
CA ASN A 37 -9.86 -12.20 39.58
C ASN A 37 -9.79 -13.66 39.13
N LEU A 38 -9.78 -13.93 37.83
CA LEU A 38 -9.11 -15.13 37.28
C LEU A 38 -8.95 -15.02 35.76
N CYS A 39 -7.95 -14.25 35.31
CA CYS A 39 -7.33 -14.38 33.98
C CYS A 39 -5.89 -13.83 34.01
N GLU A 40 -5.13 -14.13 35.06
CA GLU A 40 -3.67 -14.28 34.94
C GLU A 40 -3.38 -15.77 34.74
N LEU A 41 -3.75 -16.29 33.57
CA LEU A 41 -3.11 -17.49 33.05
C LEU A 41 -1.98 -17.00 32.17
N ILE A 42 -0.79 -17.06 32.76
CA ILE A 42 0.50 -16.82 32.11
C ILE A 42 0.53 -17.65 30.83
N SER A 43 0.39 -16.99 29.68
CA SER A 43 0.61 -17.58 28.37
C SER A 43 2.11 -17.85 28.21
N GLN A 44 2.61 -18.96 28.77
CA GLN A 44 3.88 -19.55 28.36
C GLN A 44 3.68 -20.32 27.05
N GLY A 45 3.49 -19.55 25.97
CA GLY A 45 3.56 -19.99 24.58
C GLY A 45 4.35 -18.96 23.80
N PRO A 46 4.95 -19.29 22.65
CA PRO A 46 5.64 -18.31 21.83
C PRO A 46 4.68 -17.14 21.60
N ASN A 47 5.17 -15.90 21.74
CA ASN A 47 4.40 -14.70 21.44
C ASN A 47 4.15 -14.69 19.92
N ILE A 48 3.10 -15.39 19.49
CA ILE A 48 2.69 -15.41 18.08
C ILE A 48 2.03 -14.05 17.86
N ASN A 49 2.82 -13.07 17.42
CA ASN A 49 2.29 -11.83 16.91
C ASN A 49 1.52 -12.15 15.61
N ILE A 50 0.21 -12.40 15.72
CA ILE A 50 -0.66 -12.66 14.57
C ILE A 50 -0.77 -11.36 13.78
N GLN A 51 0.08 -11.19 12.77
CA GLN A 51 -0.01 -10.08 11.84
C GLN A 51 -1.31 -10.22 11.02
N ARG A 52 -2.27 -9.32 11.23
CA ARG A 52 -3.54 -9.33 10.48
C ARG A 52 -3.28 -8.93 9.02
N THR A 53 -3.60 -9.82 8.09
CA THR A 53 -3.59 -9.52 6.64
C THR A 53 -4.95 -8.99 6.21
N SER A 54 -4.97 -7.93 5.38
CA SER A 54 -6.19 -7.42 4.74
C SER A 54 -6.11 -7.63 3.24
N VAL A 55 -7.20 -8.09 2.63
CA VAL A 55 -7.32 -8.14 1.17
C VAL A 55 -7.91 -6.82 0.69
N VAL A 56 -7.19 -6.12 -0.17
CA VAL A 56 -7.58 -4.81 -0.70
C VAL A 56 -7.65 -4.90 -2.21
N ARG A 57 -8.73 -4.39 -2.80
CA ARG A 57 -8.84 -4.27 -4.26
C ARG A 57 -7.91 -3.17 -4.73
N ASN A 58 -6.78 -3.55 -5.33
CA ASN A 58 -5.81 -2.61 -5.88
C ASN A 58 -6.07 -2.40 -7.37
N SER A 59 -6.42 -1.18 -7.78
CA SER A 59 -6.63 -0.83 -9.19
C SER A 59 -5.39 -0.30 -9.90
N LEU A 60 -4.32 -0.02 -9.14
CA LEU A 60 -3.08 0.57 -9.63
C LEU A 60 -1.88 -0.21 -9.12
N ASN A 61 -1.01 -0.69 -10.00
CA ASN A 61 0.08 -1.53 -9.57
C ASN A 61 1.38 -1.22 -10.31
N LEU A 62 2.29 -0.50 -9.66
CA LEU A 62 3.69 -0.45 -10.05
C LEU A 62 4.32 -1.82 -9.77
N ARG A 63 4.88 -2.44 -10.81
CA ARG A 63 5.54 -3.74 -10.71
C ARG A 63 6.91 -3.56 -10.10
N ARG A 64 7.05 -3.90 -8.82
CA ARG A 64 8.28 -3.73 -8.02
C ARG A 64 9.56 -4.15 -8.76
N LYS A 65 9.58 -5.35 -9.37
CA LYS A 65 10.76 -5.91 -10.06
C LYS A 65 11.17 -5.16 -11.35
N THR A 66 10.32 -4.25 -11.83
CA THR A 66 10.54 -3.51 -13.08
C THR A 66 11.07 -2.10 -12.85
N LEU A 67 11.06 -1.61 -11.60
CA LEU A 67 11.60 -0.30 -11.26
C LEU A 67 13.11 -0.31 -11.45
N LYS A 68 13.59 0.53 -12.36
CA LYS A 68 14.98 0.66 -12.75
C LYS A 68 15.35 2.11 -12.92
N ILE A 69 16.65 2.36 -12.86
CA ILE A 69 17.26 3.63 -13.20
C ILE A 69 18.24 3.41 -14.35
N ILE A 70 18.24 4.32 -15.32
CA ILE A 70 19.05 4.23 -16.54
C ILE A 70 20.01 5.40 -16.56
N ASN A 71 21.32 5.14 -16.56
CA ASN A 71 22.34 6.17 -16.73
C ASN A 71 22.45 6.55 -18.21
N VAL A 72 22.08 7.79 -18.54
CA VAL A 72 22.18 8.33 -19.92
C VAL A 72 23.41 9.20 -20.13
N GLY A 73 24.36 9.20 -19.19
CA GLY A 73 25.61 9.95 -19.24
C GLY A 73 25.54 11.30 -18.53
N ASN A 74 26.70 11.91 -18.29
CA ASN A 74 26.84 13.21 -17.61
C ASN A 74 26.12 13.29 -16.25
N ASN A 75 26.09 12.18 -15.51
CA ASN A 75 25.34 12.04 -14.26
C ASN A 75 23.83 12.29 -14.37
N ASN A 76 23.25 12.09 -15.55
CA ASN A 76 21.80 12.08 -15.76
C ASN A 76 21.28 10.65 -15.68
N TYR A 77 20.20 10.49 -14.92
CA TYR A 77 19.58 9.21 -14.67
C TYR A 77 18.07 9.27 -14.90
N LEU A 78 17.53 8.33 -15.68
CA LEU A 78 16.10 8.25 -15.98
C LEU A 78 15.44 7.14 -15.17
N ILE A 79 14.22 7.37 -14.69
CA ILE A 79 13.42 6.35 -14.02
C ILE A 79 12.58 5.61 -15.05
N ASN A 80 12.57 4.29 -14.96
CA ASN A 80 11.73 3.41 -15.76
C ASN A 80 11.02 2.38 -14.89
N PHE A 81 9.74 2.15 -15.14
CA PHE A 81 9.00 1.03 -14.55
C PHE A 81 7.78 0.64 -15.39
N ILE A 82 7.29 -0.57 -15.15
CA ILE A 82 6.03 -1.05 -15.69
C ILE A 82 4.96 -0.92 -14.60
N PHE A 83 3.77 -0.47 -14.98
CA PHE A 83 2.61 -0.42 -14.10
C PHE A 83 1.34 -0.89 -14.81
N ASP A 84 0.36 -1.26 -13.99
CA ASP A 84 -0.98 -1.64 -14.41
C ASP A 84 -1.98 -0.63 -13.83
N ALA A 85 -2.96 -0.19 -14.63
CA ALA A 85 -3.99 0.74 -14.19
C ALA A 85 -5.36 0.35 -14.76
N LEU A 86 -6.34 0.14 -13.87
CA LEU A 86 -7.74 -0.14 -14.26
C LEU A 86 -8.55 1.14 -14.53
N HIS A 87 -7.99 2.29 -14.19
CA HIS A 87 -8.53 3.63 -14.41
C HIS A 87 -7.45 4.52 -15.03
N ASP A 88 -7.85 5.64 -15.60
CA ASP A 88 -6.88 6.68 -16.00
C ASP A 88 -6.09 7.06 -14.75
N VAL A 89 -4.80 7.31 -14.92
CA VAL A 89 -3.87 7.42 -13.79
C VAL A 89 -2.98 8.63 -13.94
N GLU A 90 -2.88 9.39 -12.85
CA GLU A 90 -1.85 10.39 -12.66
C GLU A 90 -0.65 9.71 -12.01
N VAL A 91 0.50 9.77 -12.68
CA VAL A 91 1.78 9.28 -12.20
C VAL A 91 2.62 10.47 -11.79
N SER A 92 2.91 10.57 -10.49
CA SER A 92 3.70 11.66 -9.92
C SER A 92 4.98 11.13 -9.27
N ILE A 93 6.12 11.73 -9.59
CA ILE A 93 7.43 11.41 -8.98
C ILE A 93 7.92 12.62 -8.22
N TYR A 94 8.19 12.42 -6.93
CA TYR A 94 8.72 13.42 -6.03
C TYR A 94 10.12 13.02 -5.57
N PHE A 95 11.06 13.96 -5.65
CA PHE A 95 12.40 13.79 -5.10
C PHE A 95 12.49 14.48 -3.73
N CYS A 96 13.02 13.75 -2.76
CA CYS A 96 13.19 14.16 -1.36
C CYS A 96 11.90 14.76 -0.76
N CYS A 97 10.73 14.15 -0.94
CA CYS A 97 9.49 14.68 -0.35
C CYS A 97 9.43 14.44 1.16
N LYS A 98 8.62 15.24 1.86
CA LYS A 98 8.38 15.07 3.30
C LYS A 98 7.07 14.35 3.56
N GLU A 99 7.05 13.48 4.55
CA GLU A 99 5.84 12.85 5.07
C GLU A 99 5.36 13.69 6.26
N GLU A 100 4.17 14.29 6.19
CA GLU A 100 3.61 15.10 7.27
C GLU A 100 2.24 14.53 7.67
N LEU A 101 1.80 14.81 8.90
CA LEU A 101 0.48 14.43 9.39
C LEU A 101 -0.40 15.68 9.48
N THR A 102 -1.61 15.57 8.93
CA THR A 102 -2.64 16.59 9.15
C THR A 102 -3.16 16.51 10.58
N GLU A 103 -3.91 17.54 11.01
CA GLU A 103 -4.62 17.56 12.29
C GLU A 103 -5.59 16.36 12.42
N ALA A 104 -6.14 15.89 11.30
CA ALA A 104 -6.98 14.69 11.21
C ALA A 104 -6.18 13.36 11.23
N LYS A 105 -4.87 13.40 11.46
CA LYS A 105 -3.93 12.26 11.40
C LYS A 105 -3.86 11.59 10.03
N GLU A 106 -4.13 12.33 8.97
CA GLU A 106 -3.94 11.85 7.60
C GLU A 106 -2.52 12.14 7.14
N THR A 107 -1.92 11.19 6.42
CA THR A 107 -0.57 11.36 5.88
C THR A 107 -0.62 12.17 4.58
N ILE A 108 0.12 13.26 4.54
CA ILE A 108 0.34 14.07 3.34
C ILE A 108 1.82 14.02 2.93
N TYR A 109 2.07 14.17 1.63
CA TYR A 109 3.42 14.18 1.07
C TYR A 109 3.72 15.53 0.44
N CYS A 110 4.63 16.27 1.05
CA CYS A 110 4.97 17.63 0.65
C CYS A 110 6.24 17.61 -0.22
N PRO A 111 6.19 18.09 -1.47
CA PRO A 111 7.39 18.28 -2.28
C PRO A 111 8.40 19.17 -1.56
N THR A 112 9.69 18.98 -1.83
CA THR A 112 10.73 19.88 -1.35
C THR A 112 11.21 20.81 -2.48
N LYS A 113 12.43 21.34 -2.37
CA LYS A 113 13.05 22.21 -3.38
C LYS A 113 13.29 21.52 -4.72
N TYR A 114 13.16 20.19 -4.79
CA TYR A 114 13.35 19.43 -6.01
C TYR A 114 12.06 19.33 -6.83
N GLN A 115 12.23 19.23 -8.14
CA GLN A 115 11.13 19.17 -9.08
C GLN A 115 10.22 17.96 -8.81
N THR A 116 8.92 18.18 -8.98
CA THR A 116 7.92 17.11 -9.09
C THR A 116 7.58 16.90 -10.55
N ILE A 117 7.53 15.65 -10.99
CA ILE A 117 7.14 15.28 -12.35
C ILE A 117 5.77 14.64 -12.29
N THR A 118 4.83 15.09 -13.11
CA THR A 118 3.47 14.53 -13.16
C THR A 118 3.08 14.27 -14.61
N LYS A 119 2.61 13.05 -14.89
CA LYS A 119 2.10 12.62 -16.21
C LYS A 119 0.78 11.89 -16.06
N ILE A 120 -0.10 12.03 -17.04
CA ILE A 120 -1.37 11.30 -17.09
C ILE A 120 -1.27 10.20 -18.13
N PHE A 121 -1.74 9.01 -17.77
CA PHE A 121 -1.82 7.86 -18.65
C PHE A 121 -3.26 7.33 -18.69
N PRO A 122 -3.74 6.83 -19.84
CA PRO A 122 -5.04 6.19 -19.93
C PRO A 122 -5.06 4.87 -19.15
N LYS A 123 -6.25 4.37 -18.82
CA LYS A 123 -6.42 3.02 -18.26
C LYS A 123 -5.85 1.96 -19.20
N ASN A 124 -4.88 1.18 -18.74
CA ASN A 124 -4.33 0.04 -19.45
C ASN A 124 -3.43 -0.81 -18.53
N LEU A 125 -3.22 -2.07 -18.89
CA LEU A 125 -2.26 -2.96 -18.25
C LEU A 125 -0.92 -2.92 -18.98
N ASN A 126 0.17 -3.30 -18.30
CA ASN A 126 1.54 -3.34 -18.84
C ASN A 126 2.03 -2.00 -19.42
N GLN A 127 1.61 -0.88 -18.86
CA GLN A 127 2.08 0.44 -19.30
C GLN A 127 3.51 0.67 -18.85
N VAL A 128 4.29 1.36 -19.68
CA VAL A 128 5.68 1.72 -19.38
C VAL A 128 5.74 3.20 -19.05
N TYR A 129 6.23 3.51 -17.86
CA TYR A 129 6.70 4.86 -17.54
C TYR A 129 8.19 4.95 -17.87
N MET A 130 8.56 6.01 -18.60
CA MET A 130 9.94 6.39 -18.87
C MET A 130 10.08 7.90 -18.68
N SER A 131 10.97 8.34 -17.80
CA SER A 131 11.31 9.75 -17.65
C SER A 131 11.98 10.28 -18.92
N GLU A 132 11.66 11.51 -19.29
CA GLU A 132 12.40 12.27 -20.31
C GLU A 132 13.70 12.84 -19.74
N LEU A 133 14.60 13.34 -20.59
CA LEU A 133 15.91 13.83 -20.17
C LEU A 133 15.83 15.01 -19.19
N ASN A 134 14.85 15.89 -19.39
CA ASN A 134 14.54 17.04 -18.51
C ASN A 134 13.79 16.64 -17.23
N GLU A 135 13.29 15.40 -17.14
CA GLU A 135 12.61 14.82 -15.97
C GLU A 135 13.53 13.86 -15.21
N GLY A 136 14.73 13.60 -15.75
CA GLY A 136 15.72 12.76 -15.11
C GLY A 136 16.32 13.39 -13.85
N ILE A 137 16.95 12.53 -13.05
CA ILE A 137 17.78 12.91 -11.93
C ILE A 137 19.15 13.35 -12.49
N ASN A 138 19.44 14.65 -12.48
CA ASN A 138 20.77 15.17 -12.76
C ASN A 138 21.55 15.39 -11.45
N LEU A 139 22.54 14.54 -11.17
CA LEU A 139 23.28 14.59 -9.91
C LEU A 139 24.30 15.74 -9.83
N ASN A 140 24.55 16.47 -10.91
CA ASN A 140 25.37 17.68 -10.86
C ASN A 140 24.57 18.86 -10.28
N ASN A 141 23.24 18.82 -10.40
CA ASN A 141 22.34 19.88 -9.98
C ASN A 141 21.67 19.59 -8.63
N MET A 142 21.91 18.41 -8.06
CA MET A 142 21.25 17.93 -6.84
C MET A 142 22.26 17.39 -5.85
N ASN A 143 21.99 17.60 -4.55
CA ASN A 143 22.77 16.98 -3.50
C ASN A 143 22.48 15.48 -3.49
N ILE A 144 23.47 14.71 -3.92
CA ILE A 144 23.37 13.26 -4.04
C ILE A 144 23.10 12.55 -2.71
N ASN A 145 23.54 13.15 -1.59
CA ASN A 145 23.34 12.55 -0.26
C ASN A 145 21.86 12.56 0.15
N ASP A 146 21.06 13.48 -0.41
CA ASP A 146 19.63 13.58 -0.10
C ASP A 146 18.84 12.42 -0.72
N ILE A 147 19.33 11.84 -1.82
CA ILE A 147 18.67 10.74 -2.55
C ILE A 147 19.35 9.37 -2.34
N LYS A 148 20.62 9.35 -1.93
CA LYS A 148 21.36 8.10 -1.64
C LYS A 148 21.04 7.49 -0.28
N CYS A 149 20.58 8.29 0.66
CA CYS A 149 20.43 7.85 2.03
C CYS A 149 19.31 6.81 2.12
N LYS A 150 19.56 5.74 2.91
CA LYS A 150 18.45 4.89 3.35
C LYS A 150 17.52 5.77 4.16
N PRO A 151 16.20 5.80 3.86
CA PRO A 151 15.26 6.61 4.62
C PRO A 151 15.21 6.13 6.07
N SER A 152 15.97 6.82 6.92
CA SER A 152 15.97 6.72 8.38
C SER A 152 15.55 8.02 9.03
N TYR A 153 15.50 9.11 8.25
CA TYR A 153 14.94 10.38 8.67
C TYR A 153 13.43 10.20 8.74
N GLU A 154 12.92 10.20 9.97
CA GLU A 154 11.50 10.38 10.22
C GLU A 154 11.07 11.59 9.37
N TYR A 155 10.04 11.43 8.54
CA TYR A 155 9.47 12.49 7.72
C TYR A 155 10.20 12.89 6.43
N ILE A 156 11.32 12.27 6.01
CA ILE A 156 11.91 12.51 4.67
C ILE A 156 11.94 11.21 3.87
N ILE A 157 11.32 11.24 2.69
CA ILE A 157 11.28 10.17 1.71
C ILE A 157 12.14 10.58 0.49
N PRO A 158 13.27 9.90 0.23
CA PRO A 158 14.21 10.24 -0.84
C PRO A 158 13.58 10.24 -2.24
N ILE A 159 12.75 9.26 -2.56
CA ILE A 159 12.00 9.18 -3.83
C ILE A 159 10.61 8.61 -3.52
N LEU A 160 9.57 9.33 -3.94
CA LEU A 160 8.19 8.87 -3.86
C LEU A 160 7.58 8.84 -5.26
N ILE A 161 7.09 7.67 -5.67
CA ILE A 161 6.34 7.49 -6.91
C ILE A 161 4.88 7.21 -6.53
N VAL A 162 3.97 8.07 -6.95
CA VAL A 162 2.53 7.98 -6.68
C VAL A 162 1.81 7.63 -7.98
N LEU A 163 1.04 6.55 -7.95
CA LEU A 163 0.02 6.27 -8.95
C LEU A 163 -1.33 6.66 -8.33
N LYS A 164 -2.06 7.59 -8.93
CA LYS A 164 -3.37 8.04 -8.42
C LYS A 164 -4.45 7.84 -9.49
N ALA A 165 -5.52 7.15 -9.13
CA ALA A 165 -6.62 6.89 -10.05
C ALA A 165 -7.44 8.18 -10.26
N ILE A 166 -7.82 8.41 -11.52
CA ILE A 166 -8.64 9.53 -11.96
C ILE A 166 -10.04 8.99 -12.28
N GLY A 167 -11.07 9.77 -11.91
CA GLY A 167 -12.46 9.45 -12.25
C GLY A 167 -13.08 8.32 -11.44
N THR A 168 -12.47 7.92 -10.32
CA THR A 168 -13.03 6.90 -9.42
C THR A 168 -13.91 7.53 -8.33
N PRO A 169 -15.04 6.89 -7.94
CA PRO A 169 -15.90 7.41 -6.87
C PRO A 169 -15.25 7.33 -5.49
N ILE A 170 -14.28 6.43 -5.33
CA ILE A 170 -13.49 6.24 -4.12
C ILE A 170 -12.03 6.54 -4.47
N LEU A 171 -11.36 7.31 -3.62
CA LEU A 171 -9.94 7.62 -3.78
C LEU A 171 -9.11 6.33 -3.81
N GLN A 172 -8.32 6.15 -4.86
CA GLN A 172 -7.43 5.01 -4.99
C GLN A 172 -6.05 5.50 -5.42
N ALA A 173 -5.03 5.12 -4.67
CA ALA A 173 -3.65 5.47 -4.97
C ALA A 173 -2.69 4.36 -4.53
N GLN A 174 -1.53 4.30 -5.16
CA GLN A 174 -0.42 3.47 -4.73
C GLN A 174 0.83 4.34 -4.54
N TYR A 175 1.40 4.29 -3.35
CA TYR A 175 2.60 5.01 -2.96
C TYR A 175 3.78 4.06 -2.96
N ASN A 176 4.83 4.41 -3.68
CA ASN A 176 6.01 3.58 -3.88
C ASN A 176 7.23 4.37 -3.40
N TYR A 177 7.83 3.93 -2.29
CA TYR A 177 8.93 4.64 -1.65
C TYR A 177 10.25 3.99 -2.04
N ALA A 178 11.16 4.81 -2.56
CA ALA A 178 12.45 4.37 -3.07
C ALA A 178 13.60 5.29 -2.64
N TYR A 179 14.83 4.81 -2.83
CA TYR A 179 16.05 5.59 -2.69
C TYR A 179 17.09 5.10 -3.72
N LEU A 180 18.13 5.89 -3.98
CA LEU A 180 19.26 5.44 -4.79
C LEU A 180 20.30 4.74 -3.94
N GLN A 181 20.83 3.63 -4.42
CA GLN A 181 21.96 2.96 -3.81
C GLN A 181 23.13 2.97 -4.79
N GLU A 182 24.29 3.38 -4.31
CA GLU A 182 25.55 3.21 -5.03
C GLU A 182 25.93 1.74 -5.06
N ASN A 183 26.17 1.22 -6.25
CA ASN A 183 26.76 -0.09 -6.39
C ASN A 183 28.25 0.01 -6.04
N GLN A 184 28.72 -0.92 -5.20
CA GLN A 184 30.16 -1.07 -4.98
C GLN A 184 30.76 -1.51 -6.32
N MET A 185 31.53 -0.60 -6.90
CA MET A 185 32.10 -0.77 -8.23
C MET A 185 33.29 -1.74 -8.11
N ASN A 186 33.23 -2.88 -8.82
CA ASN A 186 34.46 -3.57 -9.18
C ASN A 186 35.13 -2.68 -10.23
N GLU A 187 36.43 -2.40 -10.08
CA GLU A 187 37.21 -1.43 -10.89
C GLU A 187 37.10 -1.61 -12.43
N ASN A 188 36.50 -2.71 -12.91
CA ASN A 188 36.43 -3.12 -14.31
C ASN A 188 35.04 -3.00 -14.97
N LYS A 189 34.01 -2.40 -14.33
CA LYS A 189 32.68 -2.21 -14.94
C LYS A 189 32.43 -0.77 -15.35
N ASN A 190 31.84 -0.59 -16.53
CA ASN A 190 31.43 0.71 -17.05
C ASN A 190 30.56 1.47 -16.03
N ASN A 191 30.73 2.79 -15.96
CA ASN A 191 29.99 3.73 -15.09
C ASN A 191 28.45 3.70 -15.27
N GLN A 192 27.94 2.92 -16.23
CA GLN A 192 26.52 2.78 -16.54
C GLN A 192 25.71 2.23 -15.35
N ASP A 193 26.31 1.36 -14.53
CA ASP A 193 25.63 0.73 -13.39
C ASP A 193 26.01 1.34 -12.02
N LYS A 194 26.44 2.61 -11.99
CA LYS A 194 26.90 3.25 -10.74
C LYS A 194 25.82 3.28 -9.66
N TYR A 195 24.58 3.55 -10.03
CA TYR A 195 23.44 3.57 -9.11
C TYR A 195 22.39 2.55 -9.49
N LYS A 196 21.75 2.00 -8.47
CA LYS A 196 20.50 1.26 -8.58
C LYS A 196 19.43 1.95 -7.74
N ILE A 197 18.18 1.89 -8.19
CA ILE A 197 17.03 2.35 -7.40
C ILE A 197 16.52 1.19 -6.54
N ILE A 198 16.27 1.45 -5.26
CA ILE A 198 15.76 0.46 -4.31
C ILE A 198 14.36 0.86 -3.88
N LEU A 199 13.36 0.06 -4.28
CA LEU A 199 12.02 0.16 -3.73
C LEU A 199 11.99 -0.57 -2.38
N TYR A 200 11.72 0.14 -1.29
CA TYR A 200 11.79 -0.42 0.07
C TYR A 200 10.43 -0.49 0.76
N ARG A 201 9.43 0.28 0.31
CA ARG A 201 8.07 0.28 0.88
C ARG A 201 7.05 0.51 -0.23
N GLN A 202 5.88 -0.10 -0.12
CA GLN A 202 4.72 0.18 -0.96
C GLN A 202 3.47 0.29 -0.09
N LYS A 203 2.64 1.31 -0.29
CA LYS A 203 1.34 1.47 0.38
C LYS A 203 0.23 1.59 -0.66
N ILE A 204 -0.90 0.93 -0.41
CA ILE A 204 -2.12 1.01 -1.21
C ILE A 204 -3.15 1.82 -0.42
N GLN A 205 -3.67 2.87 -1.03
CA GLN A 205 -4.76 3.66 -0.48
C GLN A 205 -6.08 3.29 -1.14
N PHE A 206 -7.10 3.09 -0.31
CA PHE A 206 -8.48 2.87 -0.72
C PHE A 206 -9.40 3.69 0.21
N GLY A 207 -9.98 4.76 -0.34
CA GLY A 207 -10.67 5.79 0.43
C GLY A 207 -9.72 6.45 1.43
N ASN A 208 -10.13 6.48 2.69
CA ASN A 208 -9.37 7.12 3.78
C ASN A 208 -8.44 6.13 4.50
N ARG A 209 -8.29 4.91 3.98
CA ARG A 209 -7.44 3.87 4.57
C ARG A 209 -6.24 3.61 3.68
N SER A 210 -5.09 3.38 4.31
CA SER A 210 -3.85 3.01 3.66
C SER A 210 -3.31 1.71 4.25
N PHE A 211 -2.84 0.83 3.38
CA PHE A 211 -2.37 -0.51 3.72
C PHE A 211 -0.96 -0.69 3.19
N GLU A 212 -0.03 -1.10 4.05
CA GLU A 212 1.32 -1.43 3.61
C GLU A 212 1.36 -2.82 2.98
N VAL A 213 1.99 -2.91 1.81
CA VAL A 213 2.16 -4.18 1.09
C VAL A 213 3.25 -4.98 1.79
N GLN A 214 2.88 -6.15 2.30
CA GLN A 214 3.82 -7.14 2.84
C GLN A 214 4.08 -8.20 1.77
N GLU A 215 5.36 -8.52 1.55
CA GLU A 215 5.72 -9.64 0.68
C GLU A 215 5.44 -10.96 1.43
N ILE A 216 4.68 -11.84 0.78
CA ILE A 216 4.46 -13.21 1.26
C ILE A 216 5.54 -14.10 0.67
N PHE A 217 6.55 -14.42 1.47
CA PHE A 217 7.61 -15.35 1.08
C PHE A 217 7.02 -16.78 0.99
N GLY A 218 7.26 -17.48 -0.13
CA GLY A 218 6.86 -18.89 -0.31
C GLY A 218 5.68 -19.17 -1.25
N ILE A 219 5.12 -18.16 -1.93
CA ILE A 219 4.10 -18.35 -3.00
C ILE A 219 4.71 -18.09 -4.38
N GLU A 220 5.88 -18.65 -4.64
CA GLU A 220 6.37 -18.71 -6.02
C GLU A 220 5.59 -19.82 -6.73
N LYS A 221 4.80 -19.47 -7.75
CA LYS A 221 4.22 -20.47 -8.63
C LYS A 221 5.37 -21.22 -9.29
N SER A 222 5.47 -22.52 -9.00
CA SER A 222 6.42 -23.41 -9.66
C SER A 222 6.26 -23.27 -11.18
N PRO A 223 7.35 -23.27 -11.96
CA PRO A 223 7.23 -23.28 -13.41
C PRO A 223 6.42 -24.51 -13.84
N GLU A 224 5.30 -24.28 -14.52
CA GLU A 224 4.56 -25.34 -15.18
C GLU A 224 5.51 -26.09 -16.11
N THR A 225 5.80 -27.34 -15.76
CA THR A 225 6.59 -28.22 -16.60
C THR A 225 5.76 -28.49 -17.84
N LYS A 226 6.15 -27.93 -18.98
CA LYS A 226 5.62 -28.35 -20.28
C LYS A 226 5.94 -29.82 -20.44
N THR A 227 4.94 -30.67 -20.33
CA THR A 227 5.03 -32.06 -20.76
C THR A 227 5.09 -32.08 -22.27
N ASP A 228 6.27 -32.37 -22.82
CA ASP A 228 6.42 -32.66 -24.24
C ASP A 228 5.59 -33.91 -24.59
N PRO A 229 4.84 -33.92 -25.71
CA PRO A 229 4.14 -35.10 -26.16
C PRO A 229 5.18 -36.15 -26.60
N VAL A 230 5.13 -37.31 -25.97
CA VAL A 230 5.88 -38.49 -26.34
C VAL A 230 5.50 -38.87 -27.78
N ASN A 231 6.49 -38.81 -28.68
CA ASN A 231 6.40 -39.42 -30.01
C ASN A 231 6.25 -40.93 -29.86
N ASN A 232 5.16 -41.47 -30.41
CA ASN A 232 5.05 -42.87 -30.83
C ASN A 232 5.10 -42.94 -32.36
#